data_AF-A0A2V9HB77-F1
#
_entry.id   AF-A0A2V9HB77-F1
#
_cell.length_a   1.000
_cell.length_b   1.000
_cell.length_c   1.000
_cell.angle_alpha   90.00
_cell.angle_beta   90.00
_cell.angle_gamma   90.00
#
_symmetry.space_group_name_H-M   'P 1'
#
loop_
_entity.id
_entity.type
_entity.pdbx_description
1 polymer ?
#
loop_
_entity_poly.entity_id
_entity_poly.type
_entity_poly.pdbx_seq_one_letter_code
_entity_poly.pdbx_strand_id
1 'polypeptide(L)'
;MRKGITILLCGMFALSAPPAANRLWGQTEKQEALPDPAVKVGDMAPDFTLMDTHRNQVSLHDFRGKKNVALAFYIFAFTGG
;
A
#
# COMPACT_ATOMS: atom_id res chain seq x y z
N MET A 1 63.57 -13.78 34.29
CA MET A 1 64.01 -13.60 32.88
C MET A 1 63.41 -14.73 32.04
N ARG A 2 62.80 -14.40 30.89
CA ARG A 2 62.47 -15.28 29.73
C ARG A 2 61.19 -16.14 29.88
N LYS A 3 60.02 -15.63 29.47
CA LYS A 3 59.39 -15.69 28.12
C LYS A 3 58.78 -17.07 27.80
N GLY A 4 57.46 -17.14 27.62
CA GLY A 4 56.80 -18.24 26.93
C GLY A 4 55.27 -18.20 26.95
N ILE A 5 54.68 -17.62 25.89
CA ILE A 5 53.57 -18.22 25.11
C ILE A 5 52.24 -18.38 25.91
N THR A 6 51.34 -17.39 25.96
CA THR A 6 50.40 -16.98 24.90
C THR A 6 50.21 -18.04 23.82
N ILE A 7 49.22 -18.93 23.99
CA ILE A 7 48.31 -19.49 22.98
C ILE A 7 47.42 -20.51 23.73
N LEU A 8 46.22 -20.09 24.13
CA LEU A 8 44.99 -20.89 23.98
C LEU A 8 43.77 -19.98 24.24
N LEU A 9 43.61 -19.01 23.35
CA LEU A 9 42.28 -18.48 23.02
C LEU A 9 41.56 -19.53 22.17
N CYS A 10 40.23 -19.53 22.20
CA CYS A 10 39.31 -20.35 21.40
C CYS A 10 38.94 -21.72 21.98
N GLY A 11 38.17 -21.70 23.06
CA GLY A 11 37.41 -22.87 23.48
C GLY A 11 36.19 -22.47 24.30
N MET A 12 35.03 -22.40 23.64
CA MET A 12 33.70 -22.51 24.25
C MET A 12 33.14 -21.26 24.95
N PHE A 13 32.91 -20.20 24.17
CA PHE A 13 31.82 -19.25 24.46
C PHE A 13 30.61 -19.64 23.62
N ALA A 14 30.02 -20.80 23.94
CA ALA A 14 28.81 -21.27 23.28
C ALA A 14 27.60 -20.97 24.17
N LEU A 15 26.61 -20.34 23.55
CA LEU A 15 25.19 -20.31 23.95
C LEU A 15 24.70 -19.15 24.83
N SER A 16 24.73 -17.95 24.29
CA SER A 16 23.63 -16.99 24.48
C SER A 16 23.44 -16.16 23.21
N ALA A 17 22.65 -16.67 22.25
CA ALA A 17 22.22 -15.87 21.11
C ALA A 17 21.14 -14.89 21.60
N PRO A 18 21.36 -13.56 21.55
CA PRO A 18 20.31 -12.61 21.88
C PRO A 18 19.18 -12.72 20.84
N PRO A 19 17.90 -12.56 21.24
CA PRO A 19 16.73 -12.61 20.34
C PRO A 19 16.71 -11.52 19.25
N ALA A 20 17.77 -10.71 19.15
CA ALA A 20 17.93 -9.66 18.16
C ALA A 20 18.47 -10.15 16.80
N ALA A 21 19.03 -11.38 16.71
CA ALA A 21 19.56 -11.90 15.46
C ALA A 21 18.46 -12.16 14.39
N ASN A 22 17.21 -12.40 14.79
CA ASN A 22 16.09 -12.51 13.86
C ASN A 22 15.56 -11.16 13.35
N ARG A 23 16.09 -10.02 13.82
CA ARG A 23 15.68 -8.68 13.34
C ARG A 23 16.61 -8.08 12.29
N LEU A 24 17.67 -8.78 11.91
CA LEU A 24 18.65 -8.30 10.92
C LEU A 24 18.33 -8.72 9.48
N TRP A 25 17.35 -9.61 9.28
CA TRP A 25 16.82 -9.96 7.97
C TRP A 25 15.39 -9.42 7.79
N GLY A 26 15.32 -8.16 7.35
CA GLY A 26 14.43 -7.78 6.25
C GLY A 26 12.92 -7.83 6.44
N GLN A 27 12.36 -7.54 7.62
CA GLN A 27 10.92 -7.32 7.75
C GLN A 27 10.60 -6.02 8.50
N THR A 28 10.86 -4.90 7.85
CA THR A 28 9.87 -3.82 7.85
C THR A 28 9.13 -3.96 6.53
N GLU A 29 8.21 -4.91 6.46
CA GLU A 29 7.13 -4.79 5.50
C GLU A 29 6.41 -3.50 5.87
N LYS A 30 6.74 -2.42 5.16
CA LYS A 30 5.91 -1.24 5.16
C LYS A 30 4.61 -1.74 4.56
N GLN A 31 3.69 -2.13 5.43
CA GLN A 31 2.33 -2.46 5.08
C GLN A 31 1.82 -1.23 4.34
N GLU A 32 1.82 -1.29 3.01
CA GLU A 32 1.21 -0.30 2.16
C GLU A 32 -0.28 -0.42 2.42
N ALA A 33 -0.71 0.27 3.49
CA ALA A 33 -2.10 0.55 3.71
C ALA A 33 -2.57 1.26 2.45
N LEU A 34 -3.46 0.60 1.71
CA LEU A 34 -4.15 1.24 0.59
C LEU A 34 -4.67 2.58 1.12
N PRO A 35 -4.41 3.69 0.40
CA PRO A 35 -4.88 4.99 0.86
C PRO A 35 -6.38 4.90 1.14
N ASP A 36 -6.81 5.49 2.26
CA ASP A 36 -8.24 5.57 2.56
C ASP A 36 -8.98 6.09 1.32
N PRO A 37 -10.08 5.43 0.90
CA PRO A 37 -10.81 5.88 -0.26
C PRO A 37 -11.24 7.33 -0.04
N ALA A 38 -10.87 8.19 -0.98
CA ALA A 38 -11.08 9.64 -0.87
C ALA A 38 -12.57 10.06 -0.86
N VAL A 39 -13.49 9.11 -1.02
CA VAL A 39 -14.94 9.33 -1.11
C VAL A 39 -15.63 8.65 0.07
N LYS A 40 -16.52 9.39 0.75
CA LYS A 40 -17.29 8.91 1.89
C LYS A 40 -18.78 9.12 1.66
N VAL A 41 -19.61 8.26 2.26
CA VAL A 41 -21.07 8.38 2.19
C VAL A 41 -21.52 9.62 2.94
N GLY A 42 -22.45 10.37 2.34
CA GLY A 42 -22.97 11.63 2.89
C GLY A 42 -22.21 12.86 2.39
N ASP A 43 -20.96 12.70 1.97
CA ASP A 43 -20.21 13.79 1.33
C ASP A 43 -20.74 14.07 -0.08
N MET A 44 -20.57 15.30 -0.54
CA MET A 44 -20.87 15.66 -1.92
C MET A 44 -19.96 14.88 -2.86
N ALA A 45 -20.56 14.19 -3.85
CA ALA A 45 -19.82 13.46 -4.86
C ALA A 45 -18.85 14.42 -5.62
N PRO A 46 -17.57 14.04 -5.78
CA PRO A 46 -16.60 14.83 -6.53
C PRO A 46 -17.09 15.07 -7.96
N ASP A 47 -16.95 16.30 -8.44
CA ASP A 47 -17.35 16.63 -9.80
C ASP A 47 -16.32 16.15 -10.81
N PHE A 48 -16.80 15.77 -11.99
CA PHE A 48 -15.97 15.39 -13.13
C PHE A 48 -16.71 15.68 -14.42
N THR A 49 -15.94 15.86 -15.49
CA THR A 49 -16.44 15.99 -16.86
C THR A 49 -15.74 14.96 -17.72
N LEU A 50 -16.52 14.13 -18.42
CA LEU A 50 -16.01 13.09 -19.31
C LEU A 50 -16.68 13.21 -20.69
N MET A 51 -16.07 12.58 -21.68
CA MET A 51 -16.69 12.44 -23.00
C MET A 51 -17.58 11.20 -23.02
N ASP A 52 -18.79 11.33 -23.55
CA ASP A 52 -19.66 10.20 -23.85
C ASP A 52 -19.27 9.48 -25.16
N THR A 53 -20.01 8.42 -25.51
CA THR A 53 -19.80 7.64 -26.73
C THR A 53 -20.03 8.44 -28.03
N HIS A 54 -20.71 9.57 -27.95
CA HIS A 54 -21.01 10.48 -29.05
C HIS A 54 -20.05 11.68 -29.09
N ARG A 55 -19.04 11.72 -28.20
CA ARG A 55 -18.07 12.82 -28.00
C ARG A 55 -18.69 14.11 -27.46
N ASN A 56 -19.83 14.03 -26.77
CA ASN A 56 -20.33 15.15 -25.99
C ASN A 56 -19.63 15.20 -24.63
N GLN A 57 -19.37 16.41 -24.14
CA GLN A 57 -18.97 16.59 -22.74
C GLN A 57 -20.17 16.38 -21.82
N VAL A 58 -19.99 15.56 -20.80
CA VAL A 58 -21.00 15.28 -19.77
C VAL A 58 -20.36 15.53 -18.42
N SER A 59 -20.99 16.37 -17.60
CA SER A 59 -20.52 16.65 -16.24
C SER A 59 -21.46 16.07 -15.19
N LEU A 60 -20.91 15.61 -14.06
CA LEU A 60 -21.74 15.07 -12.97
C LEU A 60 -22.69 16.14 -12.40
N HIS A 61 -22.23 17.39 -12.27
CA HIS A 61 -23.05 18.47 -11.73
C HIS A 61 -24.33 18.75 -12.53
N ASP A 62 -24.38 18.43 -13.82
CA ASP A 62 -25.56 18.65 -14.67
C ASP A 62 -26.79 17.87 -14.20
N PHE A 63 -26.59 16.79 -13.45
CA PHE A 63 -27.63 15.91 -12.92
C PHE A 63 -28.08 16.24 -11.50
N ARG A 64 -27.35 17.11 -10.77
CA ARG A 64 -27.66 17.46 -9.38
C ARG A 64 -29.09 18.02 -9.26
N GLY A 65 -29.85 17.49 -8.31
CA GLY A 65 -31.24 17.90 -8.04
C GLY A 65 -32.25 17.51 -9.13
N LYS A 66 -31.84 16.85 -10.22
CA LYS A 66 -32.72 16.45 -11.33
C LYS A 66 -33.05 14.97 -11.31
N LYS A 67 -32.09 14.11 -10.94
CA LYS A 67 -32.26 12.65 -10.86
C LYS A 67 -31.18 12.00 -10.00
N ASN A 68 -31.46 10.79 -9.53
CA ASN A 68 -30.45 9.93 -8.92
C ASN A 68 -29.49 9.40 -9.99
N VAL A 69 -28.21 9.25 -9.62
CA VAL A 69 -27.14 8.79 -10.52
C VAL A 69 -26.47 7.57 -9.90
N ALA A 70 -26.33 6.49 -10.68
CA ALA A 70 -25.49 5.35 -10.34
C ALA A 70 -24.19 5.44 -11.14
N LEU A 71 -23.04 5.35 -10.47
CA LEU A 71 -21.71 5.41 -11.06
C LEU A 71 -21.01 4.06 -10.92
N ALA A 72 -20.49 3.54 -12.03
CA ALA A 72 -19.75 2.29 -12.08
C ALA A 72 -18.43 2.50 -12.84
N PHE A 73 -17.34 1.93 -12.33
CA PHE A 73 -16.05 1.88 -13.01
C PHE A 73 -15.83 0.45 -13.49
N TYR A 74 -15.48 0.30 -14.76
CA TYR A 74 -15.10 -0.98 -15.37
C TYR A 74 -13.71 -0.81 -16.00
N ILE A 75 -12.91 -1.87 -15.98
CA ILE A 75 -11.49 -1.78 -16.34
C ILE A 75 -11.29 -1.64 -17.84
N PHE A 76 -11.98 -2.48 -18.63
CA PHE A 76 -11.85 -2.51 -20.08
C PHE A 76 -13.19 -2.63 -20.78
N ALA A 77 -13.27 -2.07 -21.98
CA ALA A 77 -14.41 -2.29 -22.86
C ALA A 77 -14.41 -3.75 -23.37
N PHE A 78 -15.60 -4.29 -23.61
CA PHE A 78 -15.81 -5.63 -24.18
C PHE A 78 -15.28 -6.81 -23.33
N THR A 79 -15.20 -6.65 -22.01
CA THR A 79 -14.90 -7.74 -21.06
C THR A 79 -16.14 -8.12 -20.25
N GLY A 80 -16.11 -9.32 -19.65
CA GLY A 80 -17.05 -9.65 -18.57
C GLY A 80 -16.84 -8.73 -17.37
N GLY A 81 -17.94 -8.38 -16.71
CA GLY A 81 -17.96 -7.63 -15.45
C GLY A 81 -17.97 -8.56 -14.24
#